data_AF-A0A5E8H812-F1
#
_entry.id   AF-A0A5E8H812-F1
#
_cell.length_a   1.000
_cell.length_b   1.000
_cell.length_c   1.000
_cell.angle_alpha   90.00
_cell.angle_beta   90.00
_cell.angle_gamma   90.00
#
_symmetry.space_group_name_H-M   'P 1'
#
loop_
_entity.id
_entity.type
_entity.pdbx_description
1 polymer ?
#
loop_
_entity_poly.entity_id
_entity_poly.type
_entity_poly.pdbx_seq_one_letter_code
_entity_poly.pdbx_strand_id
1 'polypeptide(L)'
;MKKHLTIAILSILISFFLFQCKSKEVKEIKETKEEVQETVETKPEESPLIIEFTKAKEGFLTDSLFQVAISSVLPSEKEREEEAKSIAEQKSLNLLKTYTVPNLSDKGKKELREISKEGKIVNKNVSVGGRYFFLYQIQRPNLKRLVTKDLE
;
A
#
# COMPACT_ATOMS: atom_id res chain seq x y z
N MET A 1 48.99 31.70 -13.67
CA MET A 1 47.70 32.41 -13.49
C MET A 1 46.55 31.72 -14.28
N LYS A 2 46.17 30.49 -13.92
CA LYS A 2 45.06 29.74 -14.60
C LYS A 2 44.27 28.82 -13.64
N LYS A 3 44.23 29.13 -12.34
CA LYS A 3 43.53 28.29 -11.33
C LYS A 3 42.47 29.04 -10.52
N HIS A 4 42.40 30.37 -10.62
CA HIS A 4 41.39 31.19 -9.94
C HIS A 4 40.17 31.50 -10.80
N LEU A 5 40.26 31.33 -12.13
CA LEU A 5 39.14 31.58 -13.05
C LEU A 5 38.12 30.42 -13.03
N THR A 6 38.56 29.19 -12.76
CA THR A 6 37.69 28.00 -12.70
C THR A 6 36.87 27.89 -11.41
N ILE A 7 37.30 28.55 -10.33
CA ILE A 7 36.59 28.53 -9.03
C ILE A 7 35.42 29.53 -9.04
N ALA A 8 35.52 30.63 -9.79
CA ALA A 8 34.46 31.63 -9.90
C ALA A 8 33.24 31.16 -10.71
N ILE A 9 33.41 30.20 -11.62
CA ILE A 9 32.34 29.68 -12.48
C ILE A 9 31.49 28.62 -11.73
N LEU A 10 32.07 27.93 -10.74
CA LEU A 10 31.38 26.90 -9.97
C LEU A 10 30.44 27.47 -8.88
N SER A 11 30.68 28.70 -8.39
CA SER A 11 29.84 29.30 -7.34
C SER A 11 28.57 29.98 -7.86
N ILE A 12 28.50 30.32 -9.14
CA ILE A 12 27.34 30.98 -9.78
C ILE A 12 26.25 29.95 -10.18
N LEU A 13 26.62 28.68 -10.35
CA LEU A 13 25.68 27.61 -10.73
C LEU A 13 24.86 27.02 -9.56
N ILE A 14 25.24 27.30 -8.30
CA ILE A 14 24.57 26.77 -7.11
C ILE A 14 23.46 27.71 -6.60
N SER A 15 23.44 28.97 -7.03
CA SER A 15 22.48 29.99 -6.56
C SER A 15 21.11 29.92 -7.25
N PHE A 16 20.94 29.11 -8.30
CA PHE A 16 19.68 29.02 -9.05
C PHE A 16 18.69 27.96 -8.55
N PHE A 17 19.06 27.12 -7.59
CA PHE A 17 18.20 26.03 -7.08
C PHE A 17 17.30 26.39 -5.89
N LEU A 18 17.30 27.65 -5.41
CA LEU A 18 16.52 28.08 -4.24
C LEU A 18 15.25 28.92 -4.54
N PHE A 19 14.77 28.95 -5.79
CA PHE A 19 13.68 29.86 -6.22
C PHE A 19 12.43 29.17 -6.78
N GLN A 20 11.91 28.13 -6.11
CA GLN A 20 10.52 27.67 -6.31
C GLN A 20 9.80 27.50 -4.97
N CYS A 21 9.71 28.60 -4.23
CA CYS A 21 8.78 28.76 -3.11
C CYS A 21 7.58 29.59 -3.62
N LYS A 22 6.54 28.94 -4.18
CA LYS A 22 5.26 29.60 -4.45
C LYS A 22 4.29 29.27 -3.33
N SER A 23 4.32 30.13 -2.31
CA SER A 23 3.19 30.34 -1.41
C SER A 23 2.01 30.89 -2.21
N LYS A 24 0.85 30.25 -2.10
CA LYS A 24 -0.42 30.82 -2.53
C LYS A 24 -1.36 30.85 -1.33
N GLU A 25 -1.26 31.95 -0.62
CA GLU A 25 -2.21 32.42 0.37
C GLU A 25 -3.55 32.71 -0.33
N VAL A 26 -4.61 31.99 0.04
CA VAL A 26 -5.98 32.25 -0.42
C VAL A 26 -6.86 32.46 0.80
N LYS A 27 -7.00 33.75 1.11
CA LYS A 27 -8.13 34.48 1.71
C LYS A 27 -9.16 33.66 2.51
N GLU A 28 -9.21 33.99 3.81
CA GLU A 28 -10.44 33.98 4.61
C GLU A 28 -11.59 34.67 3.87
N ILE A 29 -12.75 34.01 3.81
CA ILE A 29 -14.04 34.68 3.77
C ILE A 29 -14.94 34.02 4.81
N LYS A 30 -15.41 34.86 5.72
CA LYS A 30 -16.30 34.59 6.86
C LYS A 30 -17.76 34.31 6.45
N GLU A 31 -18.41 33.57 7.34
CA GLU A 31 -19.84 33.62 7.76
C GLU A 31 -20.93 33.07 6.81
N THR A 32 -21.54 31.92 7.11
CA THR A 32 -22.74 31.66 7.97
C THR A 32 -24.08 31.88 7.26
N LYS A 33 -24.82 30.80 6.95
CA LYS A 33 -26.20 30.52 7.46
C LYS A 33 -26.93 29.41 6.69
N GLU A 34 -27.58 28.55 7.48
CA GLU A 34 -28.91 27.92 7.32
C GLU A 34 -29.16 27.08 6.05
N GLU A 35 -29.19 25.75 6.20
CA GLU A 35 -30.39 24.95 6.50
C GLU A 35 -31.12 24.54 5.22
N VAL A 36 -30.81 23.35 4.69
CA VAL A 36 -31.79 22.46 4.05
C VAL A 36 -31.37 21.03 4.35
N GLN A 37 -32.15 20.36 5.20
CA GLN A 37 -32.18 18.92 5.27
C GLN A 37 -32.82 18.39 3.98
N GLU A 38 -32.05 17.69 3.16
CA GLU A 38 -32.62 16.71 2.25
C GLU A 38 -31.71 15.49 2.23
N THR A 39 -32.20 14.42 2.85
CA THR A 39 -31.63 13.08 2.85
C THR A 39 -31.58 12.55 1.42
N VAL A 40 -30.52 12.90 0.70
CA VAL A 40 -30.07 12.17 -0.47
C VAL A 40 -29.15 11.07 0.05
N GLU A 41 -29.55 9.81 -0.11
CA GLU A 41 -28.62 8.68 -0.07
C GLU A 41 -27.58 8.91 -1.19
N THR A 42 -26.57 9.73 -0.92
CA THR A 42 -25.35 9.77 -1.72
C THR A 42 -24.67 8.43 -1.51
N LYS A 43 -25.00 7.48 -2.39
CA LYS A 43 -24.10 6.39 -2.71
C LYS A 43 -22.77 7.08 -3.06
N PRO A 44 -21.72 6.94 -2.22
CA PRO A 44 -20.51 7.69 -2.45
C PRO A 44 -19.99 7.30 -3.84
N GLU A 45 -19.80 8.28 -4.72
CA GLU A 45 -19.07 8.06 -5.97
C GLU A 45 -17.71 7.48 -5.60
N GLU A 46 -17.56 6.18 -5.79
CA GLU A 46 -16.31 5.49 -5.52
C GLU A 46 -15.26 6.07 -6.46
N SER A 47 -14.23 6.70 -5.91
CA SER A 47 -13.14 7.21 -6.75
C SER A 47 -12.52 6.05 -7.53
N PRO A 48 -12.02 6.26 -8.76
CA PRO A 48 -11.44 5.20 -9.59
C PRO A 48 -10.35 4.39 -8.85
N LEU A 49 -9.61 5.06 -7.96
CA LEU A 49 -8.62 4.41 -7.10
C LEU A 49 -9.27 3.41 -6.12
N ILE A 50 -10.40 3.72 -5.48
CA ILE A 50 -11.10 2.75 -4.61
C ILE A 50 -11.43 1.49 -5.40
N ILE A 51 -11.98 1.67 -6.58
CA ILE A 51 -12.42 0.59 -7.46
C ILE A 51 -11.24 -0.31 -7.84
N GLU A 52 -10.07 0.26 -8.09
CA GLU A 52 -8.85 -0.50 -8.39
C GLU A 52 -8.38 -1.35 -7.20
N PHE A 53 -8.52 -0.87 -5.95
CA PHE A 53 -8.13 -1.62 -4.76
C PHE A 53 -9.16 -2.67 -4.34
N THR A 54 -10.45 -2.33 -4.38
CA THR A 54 -11.52 -3.28 -4.05
C THR A 54 -11.61 -4.40 -5.08
N LYS A 55 -11.15 -4.15 -6.32
CA LYS A 55 -11.03 -5.15 -7.39
C LYS A 55 -9.61 -5.67 -7.55
N ALA A 56 -8.66 -5.32 -6.66
CA ALA A 56 -7.30 -5.80 -6.77
C ALA A 56 -7.31 -7.34 -6.72
N LYS A 57 -6.70 -7.96 -7.72
CA LYS A 57 -6.63 -9.42 -7.79
C LYS A 57 -5.85 -9.95 -6.59
N GLU A 58 -6.48 -10.87 -5.86
CA GLU A 58 -5.86 -11.58 -4.74
C GLU A 58 -5.43 -12.99 -5.15
N GLY A 59 -4.46 -13.55 -4.44
CA GLY A 59 -3.88 -14.86 -4.72
C GLY A 59 -2.62 -14.79 -5.57
N PHE A 60 -2.35 -15.86 -6.33
CA PHE A 60 -1.18 -15.93 -7.21
C PHE A 60 -1.36 -15.02 -8.43
N LEU A 61 -0.52 -13.98 -8.53
CA LEU A 61 -0.41 -13.14 -9.72
C LEU A 61 0.55 -13.72 -10.75
N THR A 62 1.64 -14.32 -10.26
CA THR A 62 2.59 -15.12 -11.04
C THR A 62 2.97 -16.37 -10.25
N ASP A 63 3.84 -17.21 -10.82
CA ASP A 63 4.37 -18.38 -10.08
C ASP A 63 5.25 -18.00 -8.88
N SER A 64 5.68 -16.74 -8.80
CA SER A 64 6.59 -16.23 -7.76
C SER A 64 6.00 -15.11 -6.89
N LEU A 65 4.81 -14.62 -7.24
CA LEU A 65 4.17 -13.47 -6.61
C LEU A 65 2.76 -13.83 -6.14
N PHE A 66 2.54 -13.71 -4.84
CA PHE A 66 1.23 -13.82 -4.21
C PHE A 66 0.83 -12.48 -3.60
N GLN A 67 -0.41 -12.06 -3.79
CA GLN A 67 -0.90 -10.76 -3.34
C GLN A 67 -2.19 -10.88 -2.53
N VAL A 68 -2.31 -10.07 -1.49
CA VAL A 68 -3.57 -9.78 -0.80
C VAL A 68 -3.77 -8.27 -0.67
N ALA A 69 -5.02 -7.83 -0.76
CA ALA A 69 -5.45 -6.47 -0.52
C ALA A 69 -6.14 -6.39 0.84
N ILE A 70 -5.79 -5.39 1.63
CA ILE A 70 -6.37 -5.15 2.94
C ILE A 70 -6.64 -3.65 3.12
N SER A 71 -7.41 -3.31 4.16
CA SER A 71 -7.66 -1.91 4.51
C SER A 71 -7.57 -1.68 6.01
N SER A 72 -7.17 -0.48 6.41
CA SER A 72 -7.18 0.00 7.79
C SER A 72 -7.94 1.33 7.90
N VAL A 73 -8.54 1.60 9.06
CA VAL A 73 -9.23 2.85 9.38
C VAL A 73 -8.54 3.62 10.52
N LEU A 74 -7.37 3.16 10.97
CA LEU A 74 -6.67 3.78 12.09
C LEU A 74 -6.17 5.19 11.72
N PRO A 75 -6.12 6.11 12.70
CA PRO A 75 -5.80 7.51 12.43
C PRO A 75 -4.31 7.74 12.14
N SER A 76 -3.41 7.00 12.79
CA SER A 76 -1.97 7.11 12.62
C SER A 76 -1.44 6.20 11.52
N GLU A 77 -0.53 6.68 10.68
CA GLU A 77 0.10 5.88 9.62
C GLU A 77 0.81 4.64 10.16
N LYS A 78 1.59 4.80 11.24
CA LYS A 78 2.30 3.69 11.86
C LYS A 78 1.35 2.60 12.37
N GLU A 79 0.28 3.01 13.04
CA GLU A 79 -0.73 2.07 13.55
C GLU A 79 -1.45 1.36 12.40
N ARG A 80 -1.77 2.10 11.31
CA ARG A 80 -2.35 1.50 10.12
C ARG A 80 -1.45 0.45 9.51
N GLU A 81 -0.15 0.73 9.36
CA GLU A 81 0.81 -0.22 8.77
C GLU A 81 0.98 -1.48 9.62
N GLU A 82 1.04 -1.33 10.95
CA GLU A 82 1.16 -2.45 11.88
C GLU A 82 -0.11 -3.34 11.87
N GLU A 83 -1.30 -2.73 11.92
CA GLU A 83 -2.57 -3.43 11.78
C GLU A 83 -2.68 -4.10 10.40
N ALA A 84 -2.41 -3.33 9.35
CA ALA A 84 -2.41 -3.78 7.96
C ALA A 84 -1.58 -5.03 7.77
N LYS A 85 -0.36 -5.04 8.32
CA LYS A 85 0.55 -6.17 8.25
C LYS A 85 -0.01 -7.38 8.98
N SER A 86 -0.48 -7.22 10.21
CA SER A 86 -1.06 -8.32 10.99
C SER A 86 -2.26 -8.97 10.28
N ILE A 87 -3.18 -8.15 9.77
CA ILE A 87 -4.34 -8.62 9.00
C ILE A 87 -3.89 -9.31 7.70
N ALA A 88 -2.91 -8.73 6.99
CA ALA A 88 -2.41 -9.29 5.75
C ALA A 88 -1.73 -10.65 5.94
N GLU A 89 -0.95 -10.85 7.01
CA GLU A 89 -0.31 -12.13 7.34
C GLU A 89 -1.38 -13.23 7.57
N GLN A 90 -2.41 -12.92 8.36
CA GLN A 90 -3.51 -13.84 8.62
C GLN A 90 -4.32 -14.14 7.35
N LYS A 91 -4.66 -13.10 6.58
CA LYS A 91 -5.41 -13.23 5.32
C LYS A 91 -4.61 -14.04 4.30
N SER A 92 -3.31 -13.77 4.17
CA SER A 92 -2.41 -14.51 3.29
C SER A 92 -2.36 -15.98 3.67
N LEU A 93 -2.22 -16.32 4.95
CA LEU A 93 -2.24 -17.71 5.41
C LEU A 93 -3.56 -18.41 5.03
N ASN A 94 -4.69 -17.74 5.24
CA ASN A 94 -6.00 -18.32 4.95
C ASN A 94 -6.22 -18.54 3.46
N LEU A 95 -5.82 -17.60 2.59
CA LEU A 95 -5.87 -17.82 1.15
C LEU A 95 -4.86 -18.89 0.71
N LEU A 96 -3.64 -18.90 1.23
CA LEU A 96 -2.63 -19.90 0.85
C LEU A 96 -3.14 -21.33 1.12
N LYS A 97 -3.84 -21.56 2.23
CA LYS A 97 -4.50 -22.84 2.53
C LYS A 97 -5.50 -23.31 1.48
N THR A 98 -6.11 -22.40 0.71
CA THR A 98 -7.04 -22.80 -0.36
C THR A 98 -6.32 -23.33 -1.59
N TYR A 99 -5.00 -23.12 -1.69
CA TYR A 99 -4.15 -23.63 -2.78
C TYR A 99 -3.32 -24.85 -2.38
N THR A 100 -3.19 -25.14 -1.09
CA THR A 100 -2.41 -26.28 -0.60
C THR A 100 -3.11 -27.60 -0.83
N VAL A 101 -2.33 -28.69 -0.83
CA VAL A 101 -2.87 -30.05 -0.84
C VAL A 101 -3.72 -30.33 0.42
N PRO A 102 -4.76 -31.17 0.32
CA PRO A 102 -5.50 -31.64 1.48
C PRO A 102 -4.58 -32.37 2.47
N ASN A 103 -4.83 -32.22 3.77
CA ASN A 103 -4.12 -32.96 4.85
C ASN A 103 -2.61 -32.70 4.93
N LEU A 104 -2.20 -31.44 4.81
CA LEU A 104 -0.83 -31.00 5.07
C LEU A 104 -0.30 -31.53 6.42
N SER A 105 0.95 -31.99 6.47
CA SER A 105 1.60 -32.37 7.73
C SER A 105 1.81 -31.15 8.63
N ASP A 106 2.17 -31.38 9.89
CA ASP A 106 2.46 -30.30 10.81
C ASP A 106 3.71 -29.49 10.40
N LYS A 107 4.66 -30.11 9.70
CA LYS A 107 5.81 -29.42 9.11
C LYS A 107 5.35 -28.48 7.99
N GLY A 108 4.55 -28.97 7.05
CA GLY A 108 3.98 -28.17 5.97
C GLY A 108 3.10 -27.03 6.49
N LYS A 109 2.27 -27.28 7.53
CA LYS A 109 1.47 -26.21 8.17
C LYS A 109 2.33 -25.12 8.78
N LYS A 110 3.46 -25.50 9.40
CA LYS A 110 4.43 -24.56 9.95
C LYS A 110 5.09 -23.76 8.84
N GLU A 111 5.57 -24.41 7.77
CA GLU A 111 6.19 -23.72 6.64
C GLU A 111 5.22 -22.77 5.93
N LEU A 112 3.97 -23.19 5.72
CA LEU A 112 2.92 -22.33 5.16
C LEU A 112 2.69 -21.05 6.00
N ARG A 113 2.74 -21.17 7.32
CA ARG A 113 2.64 -20.03 8.26
C ARG A 113 3.85 -19.11 8.19
N GLU A 114 5.04 -19.64 7.95
CA GLU A 114 6.23 -18.81 7.78
C GLU A 114 6.20 -18.09 6.42
N ILE A 115 5.82 -18.80 5.35
CA ILE A 115 5.59 -18.20 4.02
C ILE A 115 4.60 -17.03 4.11
N SER A 116 3.49 -17.18 4.84
CA SER A 116 2.49 -16.11 4.95
C SER A 116 3.00 -14.84 5.62
N LYS A 117 4.13 -14.89 6.34
CA LYS A 117 4.77 -13.75 7.02
C LYS A 117 5.91 -13.12 6.23
N GLU A 118 6.40 -13.78 5.17
CA GLU A 118 7.52 -13.31 4.36
C GLU A 118 7.17 -12.09 3.49
N GLY A 119 5.89 -11.77 3.36
CA GLY A 119 5.43 -10.69 2.50
C GLY A 119 5.68 -9.29 3.06
N LYS A 120 5.56 -8.30 2.17
CA LYS A 120 5.81 -6.88 2.46
C LYS A 120 4.64 -6.05 1.98
N ILE A 121 4.39 -4.94 2.67
CA ILE A 121 3.49 -3.89 2.19
C ILE A 121 4.18 -3.17 1.03
N VAL A 122 3.59 -3.25 -0.16
CA VAL A 122 4.08 -2.56 -1.36
C VAL A 122 3.27 -1.28 -1.50
N ASN A 123 3.84 -0.21 -0.96
CA ASN A 123 3.14 1.00 -0.57
C ASN A 123 2.28 1.59 -1.69
N LYS A 124 0.97 1.52 -1.50
CA LYS A 124 0.00 2.38 -2.16
C LYS A 124 -1.06 2.73 -1.13
N ASN A 125 -0.65 3.46 -0.09
CA ASN A 125 -1.53 3.92 0.97
C ASN A 125 -2.53 4.95 0.40
N VAL A 126 -3.61 4.48 -0.20
CA VAL A 126 -4.65 5.35 -0.75
C VAL A 126 -5.72 5.52 0.31
N SER A 127 -5.88 6.77 0.78
CA SER A 127 -6.98 7.14 1.67
C SER A 127 -8.21 7.46 0.85
N VAL A 128 -9.31 6.77 1.10
CA VAL A 128 -10.62 7.14 0.53
C VAL A 128 -11.72 6.96 1.55
N GLY A 129 -12.51 8.01 1.77
CA GLY A 129 -13.53 8.03 2.81
C GLY A 129 -13.00 7.74 4.22
N GLY A 130 -11.74 8.11 4.50
CA GLY A 130 -11.06 7.83 5.77
C GLY A 130 -10.56 6.38 5.92
N ARG A 131 -10.74 5.52 4.91
CA ARG A 131 -10.17 4.16 4.87
C ARG A 131 -8.92 4.14 4.01
N TYR A 132 -7.89 3.45 4.49
CA TYR A 132 -6.60 3.34 3.84
C TYR A 132 -6.41 1.93 3.32
N PHE A 133 -6.02 1.79 2.06
CA PHE A 133 -5.83 0.50 1.41
C PHE A 133 -4.35 0.14 1.27
N PHE A 134 -4.04 -1.14 1.38
CA PHE A 134 -2.69 -1.66 1.29
C PHE A 134 -2.64 -2.93 0.44
N LEU A 135 -1.54 -3.09 -0.29
CA LEU A 135 -1.21 -4.35 -0.96
C LEU A 135 -0.07 -5.02 -0.20
N TYR A 136 -0.29 -6.27 0.17
CA TYR A 136 0.72 -7.13 0.78
C TYR A 136 1.12 -8.20 -0.22
N GLN A 137 2.42 -8.29 -0.49
CA GLN A 137 2.96 -9.17 -1.52
C GLN A 137 4.02 -10.09 -0.94
N ILE A 138 3.87 -11.39 -1.20
CA ILE A 138 4.87 -12.42 -0.92
C ILE A 138 5.58 -12.71 -2.24
N GLN A 139 6.87 -12.40 -2.29
CA GLN A 139 7.72 -12.61 -3.47
C GLN A 139 8.75 -13.70 -3.15
N ARG A 140 8.59 -14.89 -3.74
CA ARG A 140 9.49 -16.03 -3.54
C ARG A 140 9.58 -16.86 -4.83
N PRO A 141 10.77 -17.29 -5.27
CA PRO A 141 10.91 -18.16 -6.43
C PRO A 141 10.09 -19.44 -6.28
N ASN A 142 9.38 -19.84 -7.35
CA ASN A 142 8.56 -21.05 -7.39
C ASN A 142 7.49 -21.17 -6.28
N LEU A 143 7.06 -20.06 -5.69
CA LEU A 143 6.10 -20.03 -4.58
C LEU A 143 4.83 -20.83 -4.87
N LYS A 144 4.26 -20.68 -6.07
CA LYS A 144 3.03 -21.39 -6.45
C LYS A 144 3.22 -22.90 -6.45
N ARG A 145 4.33 -23.38 -7.00
CA ARG A 145 4.66 -24.81 -7.03
C ARG A 145 4.88 -25.34 -5.62
N LEU A 146 5.65 -24.60 -4.81
CA LEU A 146 5.90 -24.95 -3.41
C LEU A 146 4.58 -25.16 -2.67
N VAL A 147 3.71 -24.16 -2.69
CA VAL A 147 2.44 -24.18 -1.94
C VAL A 147 1.49 -25.26 -2.46
N THR A 148 1.41 -25.48 -3.78
CA THR A 148 0.43 -26.38 -4.38
C THR A 148 0.87 -27.85 -4.44
N LYS A 149 2.18 -28.15 -4.32
CA LYS A 149 2.71 -29.50 -4.55
C LYS A 149 3.82 -29.92 -3.59
N ASP A 150 4.75 -29.01 -3.28
CA ASP A 150 6.01 -29.42 -2.63
C ASP A 150 5.98 -29.25 -1.09
N LEU A 151 4.90 -28.71 -0.51
CA LEU A 151 4.68 -28.70 0.93
C LEU A 151 4.18 -30.08 1.40
N GLU A 152 4.95 -30.70 2.29
CA GLU A 152 4.62 -31.97 2.96
C GLU A 152 4.08 -31.78 4.36
#